data_AF-A0A7S4IEU1-F1
#
_entry.id   AF-A0A7S4IEU1-F1
#
_cell.length_a   1.000
_cell.length_b   1.000
_cell.length_c   1.000
_cell.angle_alpha   90.00
_cell.angle_beta   90.00
_cell.angle_gamma   90.00
#
_symmetry.space_group_name_H-M   'P 1'
#
loop_
_entity.id
_entity.type
_entity.pdbx_description
1 polymer ?
#
loop_
_entity_poly.entity_id
_entity_poly.type
_entity_poly.pdbx_seq_one_letter_code
_entity_poly.pdbx_strand_id
1 'polypeptide(L)'
;LRGLREKVTATKRQSSVIINNMSKLVDDPLDAAPFLPLLLPALQQNADSISDPEARSVTEKAVEQMNRLKDLASKAYSVRGDTSKLEAVFKMELPGDEISAGANTAIQHAAIVATTMMDLSFMEDVQWIKNLMGVLCPYCSSEDECKAAIEKVR
;
A
#
# COMPACT_ATOMS: atom_id res chain seq x y z
N LEU A 1 -21.21 0.49 9.04
CA LEU A 1 -21.68 1.33 7.91
C LEU A 1 -23.14 1.71 8.11
N ARG A 2 -23.42 2.85 8.76
CA ARG A 2 -24.79 3.25 9.11
C ARG A 2 -25.65 3.47 7.86
N GLY A 3 -25.17 4.25 6.89
CA GLY A 3 -25.95 4.61 5.69
C GLY A 3 -26.36 3.43 4.80
N LEU A 4 -25.46 2.46 4.58
CA LEU A 4 -25.76 1.26 3.76
C LEU A 4 -26.60 0.22 4.49
N ARG A 5 -26.63 0.22 5.83
CA ARG A 5 -27.40 -0.74 6.65
C ARG A 5 -28.75 -0.19 7.10
N GLU A 6 -29.07 1.05 6.74
CA GLU A 6 -30.32 1.71 7.11
C GLU A 6 -31.52 1.03 6.43
N LYS A 7 -32.70 1.05 7.06
CA LYS A 7 -33.91 0.45 6.46
C LYS A 7 -34.45 1.26 5.29
N VAL A 8 -34.22 2.58 5.31
CA VAL A 8 -34.77 3.52 4.33
C VAL A 8 -33.96 3.46 3.03
N THR A 9 -34.63 3.08 1.93
CA THR A 9 -34.02 2.98 0.58
C THR A 9 -33.37 4.28 0.13
N ALA A 10 -33.99 5.42 0.41
CA ALA A 10 -33.43 6.74 0.07
C ALA A 10 -32.05 6.97 0.70
N THR A 11 -31.86 6.55 1.95
CA THR A 11 -30.59 6.68 2.67
C THR A 11 -29.52 5.74 2.10
N LYS A 12 -29.89 4.50 1.75
CA LYS A 12 -29.00 3.57 1.05
C LYS A 12 -28.54 4.15 -0.29
N ARG A 13 -29.47 4.66 -1.09
CA ARG A 13 -29.21 5.30 -2.38
C ARG A 13 -28.25 6.48 -2.25
N GLN A 14 -28.52 7.41 -1.33
CA GLN A 14 -27.65 8.57 -1.08
C GLN A 14 -26.25 8.13 -0.63
N SER A 15 -26.17 7.11 0.23
CA SER A 15 -24.87 6.55 0.65
C SER A 15 -24.10 5.98 -0.53
N SER A 16 -24.77 5.23 -1.42
CA SER A 16 -24.16 4.70 -2.65
C SER A 16 -23.69 5.81 -3.59
N VAL A 17 -24.45 6.91 -3.74
CA VAL A 17 -24.01 8.09 -4.53
C VAL A 17 -22.74 8.70 -3.96
N ILE A 18 -22.70 8.92 -2.64
CA ILE A 18 -21.54 9.52 -1.97
C ILE A 18 -20.32 8.61 -2.16
N ILE A 19 -20.45 7.30 -1.93
CA ILE A 19 -19.35 6.35 -2.09
C ILE A 19 -18.84 6.34 -3.54
N ASN A 20 -19.75 6.28 -4.53
CA ASN A 20 -19.40 6.33 -5.94
C ASN A 20 -18.62 7.60 -6.30
N ASN A 21 -19.09 8.77 -5.86
CA ASN A 21 -18.45 10.04 -6.19
C ASN A 21 -17.10 10.21 -5.50
N MET A 22 -17.00 9.89 -4.20
CA MET A 22 -15.75 9.98 -3.45
C MET A 22 -14.69 9.02 -3.99
N SER A 23 -15.10 7.82 -4.40
CA SER A 23 -14.19 6.82 -4.94
C SER A 23 -13.47 7.23 -6.23
N LYS A 24 -14.06 8.15 -6.99
CA LYS A 24 -13.46 8.68 -8.22
C LYS A 24 -12.39 9.73 -7.96
N LEU A 25 -12.34 10.26 -6.74
CA LEU A 25 -11.35 11.25 -6.30
C LEU A 25 -10.15 10.59 -5.62
N VAL A 26 -10.11 9.25 -5.57
CA VAL A 26 -8.98 8.51 -5.02
C VAL A 26 -7.92 8.37 -6.12
N ASP A 27 -6.81 9.09 -5.94
CA ASP A 27 -5.70 9.09 -6.90
C ASP A 27 -4.88 7.79 -6.81
N ASP A 28 -4.55 7.34 -5.59
CA ASP A 28 -3.86 6.06 -5.35
C ASP A 28 -4.87 4.97 -4.95
N PRO A 29 -5.04 3.90 -5.76
CA PRO A 29 -5.88 2.75 -5.41
C PRO A 29 -5.55 2.10 -4.05
N LEU A 30 -4.30 2.19 -3.60
CA LEU A 30 -3.87 1.66 -2.30
C LEU A 30 -4.51 2.40 -1.13
N ASP A 31 -4.84 3.69 -1.28
CA ASP A 31 -5.54 4.46 -0.25
C ASP A 31 -6.98 3.95 -0.03
N ALA A 32 -7.62 3.44 -1.10
CA ALA A 32 -8.94 2.81 -0.99
C ALA A 32 -8.88 1.39 -0.42
N ALA A 33 -7.74 0.71 -0.52
CA ALA A 33 -7.61 -0.72 -0.21
C ALA A 33 -8.09 -1.12 1.20
N PRO A 34 -7.78 -0.36 2.28
CA PRO A 34 -8.25 -0.70 3.63
C PRO A 34 -9.78 -0.66 3.78
N PHE A 35 -10.48 0.10 2.93
CA PHE A 35 -11.92 0.32 3.03
C PHE A 35 -12.74 -0.67 2.19
N LEU A 36 -12.14 -1.28 1.16
CA LEU A 36 -12.80 -2.22 0.24
C LEU A 36 -13.46 -3.41 0.96
N PRO A 37 -12.82 -4.09 1.93
CA PRO A 37 -13.43 -5.23 2.63
C PRO A 37 -14.70 -4.86 3.40
N LEU A 38 -14.86 -3.58 3.77
CA LEU A 38 -16.01 -3.09 4.51
C LEU A 38 -17.12 -2.58 3.57
N LEU A 39 -16.77 -1.79 2.56
CA LEU A 39 -17.73 -1.10 1.69
C LEU A 39 -18.31 -2.00 0.59
N LEU A 40 -17.47 -2.79 -0.07
CA LEU A 40 -17.86 -3.55 -1.26
C LEU A 40 -18.92 -4.62 -0.96
N PRO A 41 -18.81 -5.46 0.11
CA PRO A 41 -19.84 -6.45 0.41
C PRO A 41 -21.19 -5.81 0.77
N ALA A 42 -21.16 -4.67 1.46
CA ALA A 42 -22.38 -3.95 1.84
C ALA A 42 -23.10 -3.33 0.63
N LEU A 43 -22.34 -2.86 -0.37
CA LEU A 43 -22.89 -2.38 -1.63
C LEU A 43 -23.47 -3.51 -2.48
N GLN A 44 -22.76 -4.64 -2.59
CA GLN A 44 -23.25 -5.82 -3.32
C GLN A 44 -24.57 -6.34 -2.73
N GLN A 45 -24.64 -6.51 -1.41
CA GLN A 45 -25.88 -6.91 -0.74
C GLN A 45 -27.03 -5.95 -1.02
N ASN A 46 -26.77 -4.65 -1.07
CA ASN A 46 -27.79 -3.66 -1.39
C ASN A 46 -28.20 -3.68 -2.87
N ALA A 47 -27.27 -3.90 -3.80
CA ALA A 47 -27.59 -4.07 -5.21
C ALA A 47 -28.54 -5.27 -5.43
N ASP A 48 -28.33 -6.36 -4.69
CA ASP A 48 -29.17 -7.57 -4.82
C ASP A 48 -30.54 -7.41 -4.14
N SER A 49 -30.62 -6.68 -3.02
CA SER A 49 -31.82 -6.64 -2.16
C SER A 49 -32.74 -5.43 -2.35
N ILE A 50 -32.27 -4.33 -2.95
CA ILE A 50 -33.10 -3.13 -3.15
C ILE A 50 -34.12 -3.40 -4.27
N SER A 51 -35.41 -3.28 -3.96
CA SER A 51 -36.50 -3.46 -4.95
C SER A 51 -36.64 -2.30 -5.93
N ASP A 52 -36.32 -1.08 -5.50
CA ASP A 52 -36.43 0.13 -6.31
C ASP A 52 -35.39 0.16 -7.44
N PRO A 53 -35.79 0.23 -8.73
CA PRO A 53 -34.85 0.15 -9.85
C PRO A 53 -33.84 1.30 -9.90
N GLU A 54 -34.21 2.51 -9.51
CA GLU A 54 -33.30 3.67 -9.51
C GLU A 54 -32.21 3.49 -8.46
N ALA A 55 -32.59 3.21 -7.21
CA ALA A 55 -31.66 2.99 -6.11
C ALA A 55 -30.76 1.77 -6.34
N ARG A 56 -31.28 0.72 -7.00
CA ARG A 56 -30.50 -0.43 -7.43
C ARG A 56 -29.43 -0.03 -8.44
N SER A 57 -29.81 0.63 -9.52
CA SER A 57 -28.87 1.06 -10.57
C SER A 57 -27.77 1.99 -10.02
N VAL A 58 -28.11 2.88 -9.09
CA VAL A 58 -27.12 3.73 -8.41
C VAL A 58 -26.14 2.90 -7.58
N THR A 59 -26.63 1.88 -6.87
CA THR A 59 -25.79 1.00 -6.05
C THR A 59 -24.91 0.10 -6.91
N GLU A 60 -25.43 -0.44 -8.02
CA GLU A 60 -24.66 -1.21 -9.00
C GLU A 60 -23.48 -0.39 -9.57
N LYS A 61 -23.71 0.87 -9.92
CA LYS A 61 -22.63 1.78 -10.36
C LYS A 61 -21.55 1.96 -9.28
N ALA A 62 -21.95 2.06 -8.02
CA ALA A 62 -21.00 2.15 -6.91
C ALA A 62 -20.21 0.84 -6.74
N VAL A 63 -20.85 -0.32 -6.89
CA VAL A 63 -20.19 -1.64 -6.87
C VAL A 63 -19.15 -1.75 -7.99
N GLU A 64 -19.50 -1.33 -9.22
CA GLU A 64 -18.59 -1.35 -10.36
C GLU A 64 -17.34 -0.50 -10.10
N GLN A 65 -17.50 0.73 -9.58
CA GLN A 65 -16.35 1.58 -9.24
C GLN A 65 -15.48 0.97 -8.13
N MET A 66 -16.09 0.38 -7.10
CA MET A 66 -15.36 -0.28 -6.03
C MET A 66 -14.59 -1.52 -6.53
N ASN A 67 -15.17 -2.31 -7.42
CA ASN A 67 -14.48 -3.44 -8.05
C ASN A 67 -13.29 -2.97 -8.90
N ARG A 68 -13.46 -1.90 -9.67
CA ARG A 68 -12.36 -1.29 -10.42
C ARG A 68 -11.21 -0.86 -9.49
N LEU A 69 -11.52 -0.18 -8.37
CA LEU A 69 -10.51 0.19 -7.38
C LEU A 69 -9.84 -1.03 -6.75
N LYS A 70 -10.59 -2.10 -6.48
CA LYS A 70 -10.03 -3.36 -5.98
C LYS A 70 -9.00 -3.96 -6.94
N ASP A 71 -9.33 -4.04 -8.23
CA ASP A 71 -8.41 -4.60 -9.22
C ASP A 71 -7.15 -3.74 -9.38
N LEU A 72 -7.30 -2.42 -9.35
CA LEU A 72 -6.17 -1.49 -9.37
C LEU A 72 -5.31 -1.61 -8.11
N ALA A 73 -5.94 -1.70 -6.93
CA ALA A 73 -5.24 -1.88 -5.65
C ALA A 73 -4.47 -3.21 -5.61
N SER A 74 -5.05 -4.31 -6.12
CA SER A 74 -4.36 -5.60 -6.20
C SER A 74 -3.14 -5.56 -7.13
N LYS A 75 -3.23 -4.83 -8.25
CA LYS A 75 -2.10 -4.59 -9.14
C LYS A 75 -1.03 -3.73 -8.48
N ALA A 76 -1.41 -2.63 -7.83
CA ALA A 76 -0.48 -1.76 -7.11
C ALA A 76 0.23 -2.49 -5.96
N TYR A 77 -0.48 -3.36 -5.23
CA TYR A 77 0.11 -4.21 -4.19
C TYR A 77 1.21 -5.14 -4.72
N SER A 78 1.10 -5.57 -5.97
CA SER A 78 2.10 -6.44 -6.60
C SER A 78 3.38 -5.69 -7.02
N VAL A 79 3.29 -4.36 -7.13
CA VAL A 79 4.41 -3.46 -7.45
C VAL A 79 5.09 -2.90 -6.20
N ARG A 80 4.34 -2.81 -5.08
CA ARG A 80 4.87 -2.32 -3.81
C ARG A 80 6.12 -3.10 -3.40
N GLY A 81 7.13 -2.37 -2.91
CA GLY A 81 8.40 -2.96 -2.48
C GLY A 81 8.17 -4.05 -1.43
N ASP A 82 8.58 -5.28 -1.74
CA ASP A 82 8.56 -6.37 -0.77
C ASP A 82 9.80 -6.21 0.12
N THR A 83 9.56 -5.93 1.41
CA THR A 83 10.62 -5.77 2.41
C THR A 83 11.56 -6.98 2.41
N SER A 84 11.02 -8.18 2.18
CA SER A 84 11.80 -9.43 2.15
C SER A 84 12.80 -9.47 1.00
N LYS A 85 12.46 -8.88 -0.16
CA LYS A 85 13.36 -8.80 -1.30
C LYS A 85 14.49 -7.82 -1.04
N LEU A 86 14.17 -6.65 -0.48
CA LEU A 86 15.18 -5.65 -0.11
C LEU A 86 16.10 -6.17 1.00
N GLU A 87 15.55 -6.89 1.98
CA GLU A 87 16.35 -7.60 2.99
C GLU A 87 17.33 -8.61 2.35
N ALA A 88 16.88 -9.38 1.35
CA ALA A 88 17.75 -10.31 0.64
C ALA A 88 18.89 -9.59 -0.11
N VAL A 89 18.58 -8.48 -0.79
CA VAL A 89 19.60 -7.66 -1.48
C VAL A 89 20.60 -7.08 -0.46
N PHE A 90 20.13 -6.51 0.65
CA PHE A 90 21.02 -6.00 1.70
C PHE A 90 21.90 -7.10 2.30
N LYS A 91 21.38 -8.33 2.51
CA LYS A 91 22.18 -9.46 3.01
C LYS A 91 23.23 -9.95 2.02
N MET A 92 22.98 -9.83 0.71
CA MET A 92 23.95 -10.19 -0.31
C MET A 92 25.07 -9.14 -0.44
N GLU A 93 24.72 -7.86 -0.26
CA GLU A 93 25.63 -6.74 -0.51
C GLU A 93 26.41 -6.27 0.72
N LEU A 94 25.95 -6.60 1.93
CA LEU A 94 26.69 -6.34 3.17
C LEU A 94 27.57 -7.55 3.51
N PRO A 95 28.90 -7.47 3.41
CA PRO A 95 29.78 -8.59 3.71
C PRO A 95 29.86 -8.83 5.22
N GLY A 96 29.72 -10.09 5.61
CA GLY A 96 29.91 -10.54 6.99
C GLY A 96 29.65 -12.04 7.11
N ASP A 97 30.70 -12.83 7.33
CA ASP A 97 30.64 -14.31 7.38
C ASP A 97 29.75 -14.86 8.52
N GLU A 98 29.39 -14.02 9.50
CA GLU A 98 28.29 -14.26 10.43
C GLU A 98 27.52 -12.95 10.67
N ILE A 99 26.30 -12.87 10.13
CA ILE A 99 25.39 -11.75 10.42
C ILE A 99 25.02 -11.84 11.92
N SER A 100 25.66 -11.02 12.75
CA SER A 100 25.28 -10.89 14.16
C SER A 100 23.80 -10.53 14.28
N ALA A 101 23.15 -10.89 15.39
CA ALA A 101 21.75 -10.56 15.62
C ALA A 101 21.47 -9.03 15.50
N GLY A 102 22.46 -8.20 15.87
CA GLY A 102 22.42 -6.75 15.70
C GLY A 102 22.44 -6.33 14.22
N ALA A 103 23.34 -6.90 13.42
CA ALA A 103 23.43 -6.63 11.99
C ALA A 103 22.15 -7.06 11.25
N ASN A 104 21.57 -8.22 11.60
CA ASN A 104 20.30 -8.65 10.99
C ASN A 104 19.15 -7.69 11.32
N THR A 105 19.09 -7.18 12.56
CA THR A 105 18.07 -6.19 12.96
C THR A 105 18.27 -4.86 12.22
N ALA A 106 19.51 -4.42 12.05
CA ALA A 106 19.84 -3.22 11.28
C ALA A 106 19.46 -3.35 9.80
N ILE A 107 19.70 -4.52 9.19
CA ILE A 107 19.30 -4.83 7.81
C ILE A 107 17.77 -4.84 7.66
N GLN A 108 17.04 -5.46 8.59
CA GLN A 108 15.57 -5.44 8.57
C GLN A 108 15.03 -4.02 8.66
N HIS A 109 15.60 -3.21 9.57
CA HIS A 109 15.23 -1.80 9.69
C HIS A 109 15.56 -1.02 8.40
N ALA A 110 16.74 -1.22 7.82
CA ALA A 110 17.14 -0.58 6.57
C ALA A 110 16.24 -0.97 5.39
N ALA A 111 15.81 -2.23 5.31
CA ALA A 111 14.88 -2.69 4.29
C ALA A 111 13.49 -2.05 4.43
N ILE A 112 12.98 -1.87 5.66
CA ILE A 112 11.72 -1.15 5.92
C ILE A 112 11.84 0.32 5.51
N VAL A 113 12.95 0.98 5.86
CA VAL A 113 13.20 2.38 5.49
C VAL A 113 13.31 2.51 3.97
N ALA A 114 14.09 1.66 3.30
CA ALA A 114 14.21 1.62 1.84
C ALA A 114 12.85 1.40 1.15
N THR A 115 12.05 0.46 1.62
CA THR A 115 10.69 0.21 1.10
C THR A 115 9.81 1.44 1.23
N THR A 116 9.85 2.10 2.40
CA THR A 116 9.06 3.32 2.66
C THR A 116 9.52 4.46 1.76
N MET A 117 10.83 4.59 1.52
CA MET A 117 11.38 5.59 0.61
C MET A 117 10.94 5.34 -0.84
N MET A 118 10.92 4.09 -1.30
CA MET A 118 10.37 3.73 -2.60
C MET A 118 8.88 4.06 -2.70
N ASP A 119 8.09 3.71 -1.68
CA ASP A 119 6.64 4.00 -1.62
C ASP A 119 6.36 5.52 -1.68
N LEU A 120 7.21 6.34 -1.02
CA LEU A 120 7.10 7.81 -1.03
C LEU A 120 7.77 8.47 -2.26
N SER A 121 8.24 7.68 -3.22
CA SER A 121 8.96 8.15 -4.42
C SER A 121 10.21 8.99 -4.10
N PHE A 122 10.86 8.73 -2.97
CA PHE A 122 12.16 9.33 -2.64
C PHE A 122 13.24 8.54 -3.38
N MET A 123 13.73 9.07 -4.50
CA MET A 123 14.66 8.35 -5.40
C MET A 123 16.00 9.06 -5.58
N GLU A 124 16.30 10.13 -4.84
CA GLU A 124 17.59 10.83 -4.96
C GLU A 124 18.69 10.16 -4.13
N ASP A 125 19.93 10.09 -4.64
CA ASP A 125 21.07 9.44 -3.95
C ASP A 125 21.27 10.01 -2.54
N VAL A 126 21.23 11.34 -2.44
CA VAL A 126 21.44 12.07 -1.18
C VAL A 126 20.41 11.67 -0.12
N GLN A 127 19.17 11.38 -0.52
CA GLN A 127 18.12 10.96 0.40
C GLN A 127 18.39 9.55 0.92
N TRP A 128 18.75 8.61 0.06
CA TRP A 128 19.01 7.21 0.43
C TRP A 128 20.23 7.09 1.33
N ILE A 129 21.32 7.75 0.96
CA ILE A 129 22.55 7.82 1.74
C ILE A 129 22.26 8.40 3.13
N LYS A 130 21.55 9.53 3.22
CA LYS A 130 21.24 10.18 4.50
C LYS A 130 20.39 9.31 5.44
N ASN A 131 19.42 8.57 4.91
CA ASN A 131 18.47 7.81 5.72
C ASN A 131 18.95 6.39 6.08
N LEU A 132 19.84 5.79 5.28
CA LEU A 132 20.29 4.41 5.47
C LEU A 132 21.71 4.30 6.05
N MET A 133 22.61 5.25 5.79
CA MET A 133 23.99 5.17 6.27
C MET A 133 24.09 5.05 7.79
N GLY A 134 23.30 5.82 8.56
CA GLY A 134 23.39 5.81 10.02
C GLY A 134 23.07 4.45 10.64
N VAL A 135 22.30 3.61 9.94
CA VAL A 135 21.89 2.28 10.39
C VAL A 135 22.88 1.20 9.92
N LEU A 136 23.42 1.33 8.71
CA LEU A 136 24.25 0.31 8.06
C LEU A 136 25.76 0.50 8.28
N CYS A 137 26.23 1.75 8.42
CA CYS A 137 27.65 2.08 8.53
C CYS A 137 28.38 1.37 9.69
N PRO A 138 27.78 1.15 10.89
CA PRO A 138 28.45 0.40 11.97
C PRO A 138 28.78 -1.06 11.62
N TYR A 139 28.19 -1.60 10.56
CA TYR A 139 28.31 -2.99 10.14
C TYR A 139 29.03 -3.14 8.79
N CYS A 140 29.48 -2.04 8.18
CA CYS A 140 30.25 -2.04 6.93
C CYS A 140 31.73 -1.85 7.23
N SER A 141 32.62 -2.36 6.38
CA SER A 141 34.07 -2.20 6.54
C SER A 141 34.53 -0.76 6.25
N SER A 142 33.75 -0.02 5.44
CA SER A 142 33.99 1.39 5.10
C SER A 142 32.70 2.12 4.73
N GLU A 143 32.71 3.45 4.81
CA GLU A 143 31.59 4.29 4.35
C GLU A 143 31.32 4.16 2.85
N ASP A 144 32.35 3.96 2.04
CA ASP A 144 32.22 3.85 0.58
C ASP A 144 31.60 2.50 0.17
N GLU A 145 31.91 1.43 0.90
CA GLU A 145 31.24 0.14 0.75
C GLU A 145 29.75 0.22 1.15
N CYS A 146 29.43 0.94 2.23
CA CYS A 146 28.05 1.18 2.65
C CYS A 146 27.25 1.95 1.58
N LYS A 147 27.85 2.97 0.95
CA LYS A 147 27.23 3.73 -0.14
C LYS A 147 26.99 2.86 -1.37
N ALA A 148 27.98 2.05 -1.76
CA ALA A 148 27.86 1.12 -2.87
C ALA A 148 26.74 0.08 -2.66
N ALA A 149 26.61 -0.45 -1.43
CA ALA A 149 25.51 -1.36 -1.08
C ALA A 149 24.13 -0.67 -1.14
N ILE A 150 24.03 0.58 -0.68
CA ILE A 150 22.79 1.38 -0.75
C ILE A 150 22.40 1.67 -2.21
N GLU A 151 23.36 2.01 -3.08
CA GLU A 151 23.10 2.29 -4.50
C GLU A 151 22.56 1.08 -5.26
N LYS A 152 23.01 -0.14 -4.92
CA LYS A 152 22.54 -1.37 -5.56
C LYS A 152 21.13 -1.79 -5.14
N VAL A 153 20.62 -1.27 -4.03
CA VAL A 153 19.29 -1.59 -3.49
C VAL A 153 18.20 -0.71 -4.10
N ARG A 154 18.55 0.51 -4.53
CA ARG A 154 17.63 1.43 -5.23
C ARG A 154 17.43 1.02 -6.69
#